data_AF-A0A820QHF9-F1
#
_entry.id   AF-A0A820QHF9-F1
#
_cell.length_a   1.000
_cell.length_b   1.000
_cell.length_c   1.000
_cell.angle_alpha   90.00
_cell.angle_beta   90.00
_cell.angle_gamma   90.00
#
_symmetry.space_group_name_H-M   'P 1'
#
loop_
_entity.id
_entity.type
_entity.pdbx_description
1 polymer ?
#
loop_
_entity_poly.entity_id
_entity_poly.type
_entity_poly.pdbx_seq_one_letter_code
_entity_poly.pdbx_strand_id
1 'polypeptide(L)'
;MSAQLNSLLGDQSYAVYASITSNINTIGLFSPIAYFRTLQRQPEPILNLRGESLSRSTIELVWQPPSKPNGPISHYLIYYAPMEDRLPV
;
A
#
# COMPACT_ATOMS: atom_id res chain seq x y z
N MET A 1 0.83 27.10 14.81
CA MET A 1 0.44 25.80 15.38
C MET A 1 0.41 24.79 14.25
N SER A 2 0.94 23.58 14.45
CA SER A 2 0.96 22.52 13.44
C SER A 2 0.84 21.16 14.13
N ALA A 3 0.18 20.20 13.48
CA ALA A 3 0.09 18.83 13.93
C ALA A 3 0.54 17.90 12.79
N GLN A 4 1.17 16.78 13.14
CA GLN A 4 1.55 15.74 12.18
C GLN A 4 0.60 14.55 12.33
N LEU A 5 0.05 14.09 11.20
CA LEU A 5 -0.76 12.88 11.12
C LEU A 5 0.15 11.73 10.69
N ASN A 6 0.27 10.72 11.55
CA ASN A 6 1.12 9.56 11.33
C ASN A 6 0.28 8.33 10.94
N SER A 7 0.94 7.31 10.39
CA SER A 7 0.32 6.01 10.07
C SER A 7 -0.80 6.05 9.02
N LEU A 8 -0.72 6.99 8.07
CA LEU A 8 -1.61 7.03 6.91
C LEU A 8 -1.23 5.96 5.87
N LEU A 9 -2.24 5.48 5.13
CA LEU A 9 -2.07 4.58 3.99
C LEU A 9 -1.42 5.33 2.81
N GLY A 10 -0.68 4.60 1.97
CA GLY A 10 -0.04 5.16 0.78
C GLY A 10 -1.04 5.37 -0.36
N ASP A 11 -0.81 6.41 -1.16
CA ASP A 11 -1.63 6.78 -2.32
C ASP A 11 -3.15 6.92 -2.04
N GLN A 12 -3.52 7.33 -0.83
CA GLN A 12 -4.91 7.41 -0.37
C GLN A 12 -5.30 8.88 -0.09
N SER A 13 -6.53 9.25 -0.46
CA SER A 13 -7.11 10.56 -0.17
C SER A 13 -7.72 10.60 1.23
N TYR A 14 -7.37 11.63 2.00
CA TYR A 14 -7.87 11.91 3.35
C TYR A 14 -8.58 13.27 3.39
N ALA A 15 -9.73 13.32 4.06
CA ALA A 15 -10.42 14.55 4.40
C ALA A 15 -9.98 15.03 5.79
N VAL A 16 -9.52 16.27 5.89
CA VAL A 16 -9.00 16.85 7.13
C VAL A 16 -9.74 18.15 7.42
N TYR A 17 -10.18 18.30 8.67
CA TYR A 17 -10.78 19.51 9.20
C TYR A 17 -10.42 19.64 10.68
N ALA A 18 -10.38 20.87 11.18
CA ALA A 18 -10.05 21.17 12.56
C ALA A 18 -11.21 21.92 13.21
N SER A 19 -11.44 21.68 14.50
CA SER A 19 -12.32 22.50 15.33
C SER A 19 -11.54 23.05 16.51
N ILE A 20 -12.03 24.16 17.06
CA ILE A 20 -11.54 24.73 18.30
C ILE A 20 -12.46 24.25 19.43
N THR A 21 -11.91 23.98 20.62
CA THR A 21 -12.71 23.71 21.82
C THR A 21 -12.23 24.62 22.94
N SER A 22 -13.15 25.09 23.77
CA SER A 22 -12.85 25.92 24.94
C SER A 22 -12.91 25.09 26.22
N ASN A 23 -12.49 25.68 27.34
CA ASN A 23 -12.48 25.08 28.67
C ASN A 23 -13.87 24.65 29.20
N ILE A 24 -14.94 25.04 28.53
CA ILE A 24 -16.33 24.62 28.82
C ILE A 24 -16.79 23.46 27.92
N ASN A 25 -15.86 22.71 27.29
CA ASN A 25 -16.12 21.57 26.39
C ASN A 25 -17.08 21.89 25.23
N THR A 26 -17.19 23.16 24.85
CA THR A 26 -17.98 23.57 23.70
C THR A 26 -17.13 23.42 22.45
N ILE A 27 -17.54 22.52 21.55
CA ILE A 27 -16.96 22.42 20.21
C ILE A 27 -17.37 23.68 19.44
N GLY A 28 -16.38 24.52 19.14
CA GLY A 28 -16.54 25.72 18.32
C GLY A 28 -16.64 25.38 16.83
N LEU A 29 -16.49 26.42 15.99
CA LEU A 29 -16.63 26.28 14.54
C LEU A 29 -15.59 25.33 13.95
N PHE A 30 -16.03 24.56 12.96
CA PHE A 30 -15.17 23.72 12.14
C PHE A 30 -14.52 24.56 11.03
N SER A 31 -13.28 24.21 10.68
CA SER A 31 -12.67 24.68 9.44
C SER A 31 -13.39 24.08 8.23
N PRO A 32 -13.21 24.66 7.02
CA PRO A 32 -13.51 23.96 5.79
C PRO A 32 -12.80 22.60 5.72
N ILE A 33 -13.40 21.65 5.00
CA ILE A 33 -12.78 20.35 4.72
C ILE A 33 -11.73 20.55 3.63
N ALA A 34 -10.51 20.13 3.91
CA ALA A 34 -9.43 20.05 2.94
C ALA A 34 -9.16 18.57 2.60
N TYR A 35 -8.86 18.31 1.33
CA TYR A 35 -8.52 16.97 0.85
C TYR A 35 -7.04 16.88 0.55
N PHE A 36 -6.38 15.85 1.07
CA PHE A 36 -4.97 15.60 0.85
C PHE A 36 -4.76 14.15 0.39
N ARG A 37 -3.95 13.94 -0.64
CA ARG A 37 -3.55 12.62 -1.09
C ARG A 37 -2.15 12.33 -0.56
N THR A 38 -1.97 11.16 0.05
CA THR A 38 -0.65 10.73 0.51
C THR A 38 0.24 10.34 -0.67
N LEU A 39 1.55 10.37 -0.46
CA LEU A 39 2.50 9.87 -1.44
C LEU A 39 2.38 8.35 -1.59
N GLN A 40 2.84 7.86 -2.74
CA GLN A 40 2.96 6.44 -3.00
C GLN A 40 3.95 5.79 -2.01
N ARG A 41 3.68 4.55 -1.63
CA ARG A 41 4.55 3.76 -0.75
C ARG A 41 4.82 2.40 -1.39
N GLN A 42 5.72 1.63 -0.77
CA GLN A 42 5.99 0.26 -1.18
C GLN A 42 4.67 -0.53 -1.26
N PRO A 43 4.39 -1.21 -2.37
CA PRO A 43 3.25 -2.12 -2.47
C PRO A 43 3.37 -3.24 -1.44
N GLU A 44 2.24 -3.77 -0.98
CA GLU A 44 2.24 -5.02 -0.23
C GLU A 44 2.66 -6.21 -1.14
N PRO A 45 3.00 -7.37 -0.56
CA PRO A 45 3.33 -8.56 -1.34
C PRO A 45 2.17 -9.02 -2.25
N ILE A 46 2.52 -9.70 -3.35
CA ILE A 46 1.54 -10.40 -4.20
C ILE A 46 0.83 -11.49 -3.41
N LEU A 47 -0.37 -11.86 -3.87
CA LEU A 47 -1.20 -12.86 -3.21
C LEU A 47 -1.34 -14.10 -4.07
N ASN A 48 -1.60 -15.24 -3.43
CA ASN A 48 -1.97 -16.49 -4.12
C ASN A 48 -1.00 -16.91 -5.24
N LEU A 49 0.31 -16.75 -5.02
CA LEU A 49 1.33 -17.22 -5.97
C LEU A 49 1.26 -18.75 -6.07
N ARG A 50 1.03 -19.25 -7.29
CA ARG A 50 0.96 -20.67 -7.62
C ARG A 50 1.77 -20.94 -8.88
N GLY A 51 2.35 -22.13 -8.98
CA GLY A 51 3.10 -22.58 -10.14
C GLY A 51 2.67 -23.97 -10.59
N GLU A 52 2.52 -24.16 -11.89
CA GLU A 52 2.21 -25.46 -12.50
C GLU A 52 3.19 -25.77 -13.63
N SER A 53 3.73 -27.00 -13.65
CA SER A 53 4.64 -27.44 -14.71
C SER A 53 3.84 -27.78 -15.96
N LEU A 54 3.94 -26.97 -17.00
CA LEU A 54 3.28 -27.24 -18.29
C LEU A 54 4.08 -28.24 -19.14
N SER A 55 5.40 -28.30 -18.96
CA SER A 55 6.27 -29.27 -19.64
C SER A 55 7.56 -29.54 -18.85
N ARG A 56 8.51 -30.27 -19.44
CA ARG A 56 9.85 -30.50 -18.87
C ARG A 56 10.70 -29.24 -18.73
N SER A 57 10.35 -28.16 -19.41
CA SER A 57 11.13 -26.91 -19.43
C SER A 57 10.28 -25.65 -19.25
N THR A 58 9.01 -25.79 -18.86
CA THR A 58 8.10 -24.64 -18.70
C THR A 58 7.27 -24.77 -17.43
N ILE A 59 7.19 -23.67 -16.69
CA ILE A 59 6.33 -23.49 -15.51
C ILE A 59 5.46 -22.27 -15.78
N GLU A 60 4.15 -22.43 -15.60
CA GLU A 60 3.21 -21.31 -15.57
C GLU A 60 3.10 -20.80 -14.13
N LEU A 61 3.25 -19.49 -13.95
CA LEU A 61 3.08 -18.82 -12.67
C LEU A 61 1.82 -17.96 -12.71
N VAL A 62 0.97 -18.12 -11.71
CA VAL A 62 -0.27 -17.33 -11.54
C VAL A 62 -0.26 -16.71 -10.15
N TRP A 63 -0.54 -15.41 -10.08
CA TRP A 63 -0.67 -14.68 -8.81
C TRP A 63 -1.75 -13.61 -8.91
N GLN A 64 -2.15 -13.08 -7.77
CA GLN A 64 -3.06 -11.96 -7.63
C GLN A 64 -2.30 -10.69 -7.22
N PRO A 65 -2.78 -9.50 -7.62
CA PRO A 65 -2.19 -8.25 -7.19
C PRO A 65 -2.24 -8.10 -5.66
N PRO A 66 -1.36 -7.27 -5.07
CA PRO A 66 -1.41 -6.95 -3.65
C PRO A 66 -2.76 -6.35 -3.25
N SER A 67 -3.23 -6.65 -2.03
CA SER A 67 -4.43 -6.00 -1.49
C SER A 67 -4.28 -4.48 -1.38
N LYS A 68 -3.07 -4.01 -1.05
CA LYS A 68 -2.75 -2.58 -1.03
C LYS A 68 -1.54 -2.31 -1.93
N PRO A 69 -1.77 -1.89 -3.18
CA PRO A 69 -0.67 -1.54 -4.07
C PRO A 69 0.00 -0.22 -3.68
N ASN A 70 -0.62 0.60 -2.83
CA ASN A 70 -0.10 1.89 -2.33
C ASN A 70 0.39 2.83 -3.44
N GLY A 71 -0.22 2.71 -4.62
CA GLY A 71 0.18 3.34 -5.86
C GLY A 71 -0.16 2.48 -7.08
N PRO A 72 0.01 2.99 -8.30
CA PRO A 72 -0.09 2.20 -9.52
C PRO A 72 1.09 1.23 -9.64
N ILE A 73 0.81 -0.04 -9.94
CA ILE A 73 1.85 -1.06 -10.18
C ILE A 73 2.38 -0.89 -11.60
N SER A 74 3.70 -0.70 -11.73
CA SER A 74 4.36 -0.56 -13.03
C SER A 74 4.82 -1.91 -13.59
N HIS A 75 5.50 -2.73 -12.79
CA HIS A 75 6.08 -4.02 -13.20
C HIS A 75 6.14 -5.01 -12.03
N TYR A 76 6.23 -6.30 -12.35
CA TYR A 76 6.55 -7.37 -11.38
C TYR A 76 7.94 -7.93 -11.70
N LEU A 77 8.76 -8.15 -10.68
CA LEU A 77 10.07 -8.80 -10.81
C LEU A 77 9.98 -10.22 -10.28
N ILE A 78 10.38 -11.19 -11.10
CA ILE A 78 10.32 -12.62 -10.79
C ILE A 78 11.74 -13.17 -10.80
N TYR A 79 12.15 -13.78 -9.69
CA TYR A 79 13.44 -14.43 -9.53
C TYR A 79 13.23 -15.94 -9.44
N TYR A 80 14.01 -16.72 -10.18
CA TYR A 80 13.95 -18.19 -10.19
C TYR A 80 15.35 -18.78 -10.31
N ALA A 81 15.56 -19.93 -9.68
CA ALA A 81 16.79 -20.70 -9.75
C ALA A 81 16.46 -22.20 -9.60
N PRO A 82 17.31 -23.12 -10.11
CA PRO A 82 17.22 -24.54 -9.78
C PRO A 82 17.26 -24.73 -8.26
N MET A 83 16.48 -25.67 -7.71
CA MET A 83 16.34 -25.81 -6.27
C MET A 83 17.64 -26.25 -5.55
N GLU A 84 18.58 -26.88 -6.27
CA GLU A 84 19.93 -27.16 -5.78
C GLU A 84 20.80 -25.91 -5.57
N ASP A 85 20.56 -24.83 -6.32
CA ASP A 85 21.24 -23.55 -6.16
C ASP A 85 20.42 -22.66 -5.22
N ARG A 86 20.83 -22.61 -3.95
CA ARG A 86 20.17 -21.81 -2.91
C ARG A 86 19.80 -20.42 -3.42
N LEU A 87 18.52 -20.06 -3.30
CA LEU A 87 18.02 -18.72 -3.61
C LEU A 87 18.81 -17.67 -2.83
N PRO A 88 19.19 -16.53 -3.44
CA PRO A 88 19.73 -15.40 -2.69
C PRO A 88 18.65 -14.90 -1.72
N VAL A 89 18.94 -15.00 -0.42
CA VAL A 89 18.17 -14.39 0.67
C VAL A 89 18.42 -12.89 0.70
#